data_AF-A0A1E3W4F1-F1
#
_entry.id   AF-A0A1E3W4F1-F1
#
_cell.length_a   1.000
_cell.length_b   1.000
_cell.length_c   1.000
_cell.angle_alpha   90.00
_cell.angle_beta   90.00
_cell.angle_gamma   90.00
#
_symmetry.space_group_name_H-M   'P 1'
#
loop_
_entity.id
_entity.type
_entity.pdbx_description
1 polymer ?
#
loop_
_entity_poly.entity_id
_entity_poly.type
_entity_poly.pdbx_seq_one_letter_code
_entity_poly.pdbx_strand_id
1 'polypeptide(L)'
;MEPRRARNPSTKAVAAVFAAGILYAGGGALACVYHNPSDVARGVMNFVYPKSLYVRSAVWQAQNTGLLPPRPARRAKELFAYQRITVDLRKLGEALGPAAESSLGFTVVLLDTMLWTHYATADGRFAVSVHVDGPKKGDAVLVTESEVIRALNAGALSFDVAETAGLVRVYGPADKQARARAVLRNLPVDAHAQSSRRAKGASG
;
A
#
# COMPACT_ATOMS: atom_id res chain seq x y z
N MET A 1 -30.99 -63.53 -35.66
CA MET A 1 -32.32 -62.95 -35.41
C MET A 1 -32.13 -61.82 -34.41
N GLU A 2 -32.01 -60.61 -34.94
CA GLU A 2 -31.95 -59.36 -34.16
C GLU A 2 -33.33 -59.12 -33.51
N PRO A 3 -33.39 -58.46 -32.36
CA PRO A 3 -34.23 -57.27 -32.36
C PRO A 3 -33.51 -56.02 -31.85
N ARG A 4 -33.59 -54.98 -32.67
CA ARG A 4 -33.38 -53.57 -32.33
C ARG A 4 -34.42 -53.06 -31.34
N ARG A 5 -33.98 -52.26 -30.35
CA ARG A 5 -34.58 -51.00 -29.81
C ARG A 5 -34.16 -50.88 -28.33
N ALA A 6 -33.89 -49.72 -27.75
CA ALA A 6 -33.95 -48.34 -28.22
C ALA A 6 -32.96 -47.50 -27.40
N ARG A 7 -32.48 -46.42 -28.02
CA ARG A 7 -31.83 -45.29 -27.33
C ARG A 7 -32.82 -44.65 -26.36
N ASN A 8 -32.35 -44.23 -25.19
CA ASN A 8 -32.47 -42.81 -24.85
C ASN A 8 -31.40 -42.35 -23.83
N PRO A 9 -30.84 -41.14 -24.02
CA PRO A 9 -29.78 -40.58 -23.20
C PRO A 9 -30.38 -39.81 -22.02
N SER A 10 -30.15 -40.26 -20.79
CA SER A 10 -30.39 -39.42 -19.62
C SER A 10 -29.09 -38.70 -19.25
N THR A 11 -28.80 -37.65 -20.01
CA THR A 11 -27.77 -36.65 -19.69
C THR A 11 -28.18 -35.96 -18.39
N LYS A 12 -27.76 -36.50 -17.24
CA LYS A 12 -27.80 -35.75 -15.98
C LYS A 12 -26.65 -34.77 -16.02
N ALA A 13 -26.93 -33.57 -16.50
CA ALA A 13 -26.08 -32.41 -16.29
C ALA A 13 -26.02 -32.15 -14.78
N VAL A 14 -25.01 -32.71 -14.11
CA VAL A 14 -24.64 -32.29 -12.76
C VAL A 14 -23.93 -30.96 -12.94
N ALA A 15 -24.70 -29.88 -12.87
CA ALA A 15 -24.17 -28.54 -12.70
C ALA A 15 -23.50 -28.49 -11.31
N ALA A 16 -22.21 -28.85 -11.27
CA ALA A 16 -21.37 -28.62 -10.10
C ALA A 16 -21.16 -27.11 -9.97
N VAL A 17 -22.01 -26.48 -9.16
CA VAL A 17 -21.80 -25.13 -8.66
C VAL A 17 -20.55 -25.18 -7.78
N PHE A 18 -19.38 -24.88 -8.35
CA PHE A 18 -18.20 -24.54 -7.56
C PHE A 18 -18.43 -23.16 -6.95
N ALA A 19 -19.18 -23.13 -5.85
CA ALA A 19 -19.17 -21.99 -4.93
C ALA A 19 -17.82 -22.00 -4.23
N ALA A 20 -16.80 -21.44 -4.89
CA ALA A 20 -15.54 -21.07 -4.26
C ALA A 20 -15.81 -19.88 -3.35
N GLY A 21 -16.41 -20.15 -2.19
CA GLY A 21 -16.46 -19.21 -1.08
C GLY A 21 -15.04 -19.02 -0.57
N ILE A 22 -14.37 -17.97 -1.06
CA ILE A 22 -13.13 -17.49 -0.45
C ILE A 22 -13.53 -16.92 0.92
N LEU A 23 -13.54 -17.80 1.92
CA LEU A 23 -13.46 -17.42 3.32
C LEU A 23 -12.10 -16.74 3.49
N TYR A 24 -12.12 -15.41 3.49
CA TYR A 24 -10.98 -14.57 3.87
C TYR A 24 -10.76 -14.77 5.37
N ALA A 25 -10.13 -15.89 5.73
CA ALA A 25 -9.60 -16.10 7.06
C ALA A 25 -8.57 -15.00 7.32
N GLY A 26 -8.73 -14.29 8.45
CA GLY A 26 -7.84 -13.21 8.86
C GLY A 26 -6.39 -13.65 8.75
N GLY A 27 -5.65 -12.99 7.86
CA GLY A 27 -4.25 -13.28 7.62
C GLY A 27 -3.45 -13.00 8.89
N GLY A 28 -2.90 -14.05 9.48
CA GLY A 28 -1.86 -13.92 10.49
C GLY A 28 -0.72 -13.06 9.95
N ALA A 29 -0.14 -12.23 10.82
CA ALA A 29 0.88 -11.24 10.54
C ALA A 29 1.79 -11.65 9.37
N LEU A 30 1.65 -10.97 8.23
CA LEU A 30 2.67 -10.98 7.19
C LEU A 30 3.87 -10.25 7.78
N ALA A 31 4.77 -11.04 8.38
CA ALA A 31 5.66 -10.57 9.43
C ALA A 31 6.58 -9.42 9.00
N CYS A 32 6.71 -8.46 9.90
CA CYS A 32 7.64 -7.35 9.82
C CYS A 32 9.10 -7.86 9.78
N VAL A 33 9.93 -7.27 8.93
CA VAL A 33 11.35 -7.64 8.75
C VAL A 33 12.16 -7.57 10.05
N TYR A 34 11.70 -6.75 11.01
CA TYR A 34 12.33 -6.60 12.31
C TYR A 34 12.05 -7.76 13.27
N HIS A 35 11.03 -8.59 12.99
CA HIS A 35 10.65 -9.73 13.83
C HIS A 35 10.78 -11.09 13.14
N ASN A 36 10.83 -11.18 11.79
CA ASN A 36 11.04 -12.42 11.02
C ASN A 36 11.54 -12.14 9.58
N PRO A 37 12.13 -13.12 8.85
CA PRO A 37 12.48 -12.93 7.44
C PRO A 37 11.24 -12.69 6.58
N SER A 38 11.14 -11.48 6.02
CA SER A 38 9.92 -10.95 5.37
C SER A 38 9.73 -11.32 3.89
N ASP A 39 10.62 -12.12 3.29
CA ASP A 39 10.64 -12.32 1.83
C ASP A 39 9.43 -13.12 1.32
N VAL A 40 8.98 -14.14 2.06
CA VAL A 40 7.73 -14.87 1.75
C VAL A 40 6.54 -13.92 1.83
N ALA A 41 6.50 -13.07 2.86
CA ALA A 41 5.43 -12.10 3.05
C ALA A 41 5.37 -11.09 1.88
N ARG A 42 6.52 -10.65 1.35
CA ARG A 42 6.58 -9.80 0.15
C ARG A 42 6.07 -10.50 -1.09
N GLY A 43 6.41 -11.78 -1.29
CA GLY A 43 5.90 -12.58 -2.40
C GLY A 43 4.36 -12.64 -2.42
N VAL A 44 3.75 -12.84 -1.25
CA VAL A 44 2.29 -12.88 -1.08
C VAL A 44 1.63 -11.53 -1.40
N MET A 45 2.31 -10.41 -1.21
CA MET A 45 1.75 -9.09 -1.50
C MET A 45 1.31 -8.93 -2.95
N ASN A 46 2.01 -9.51 -3.92
CA ASN A 46 1.60 -9.38 -5.33
C ASN A 46 0.36 -10.23 -5.67
N PHE A 47 0.14 -11.29 -4.90
CA PHE A 47 -1.03 -12.14 -5.04
C PHE A 47 -2.28 -11.45 -4.46
N VAL A 48 -2.18 -10.91 -3.24
CA VAL A 48 -3.29 -10.23 -2.55
C VAL A 48 -3.54 -8.83 -3.12
N TYR A 49 -2.49 -8.11 -3.46
CA TYR A 49 -2.51 -6.75 -3.99
C TYR A 49 -1.83 -6.73 -5.36
N PRO A 50 -2.57 -6.93 -6.46
CA PRO A 50 -1.98 -7.11 -7.78
C PRO A 50 -1.06 -5.97 -8.20
N LYS A 51 0.12 -6.33 -8.71
CA LYS A 51 1.21 -5.43 -9.15
C LYS A 51 1.87 -4.65 -7.98
N SER A 52 1.61 -4.98 -6.71
CA SER A 52 2.15 -4.24 -5.55
C SER A 52 3.69 -4.19 -5.56
N LEU A 53 4.35 -5.26 -6.02
CA LEU A 53 5.80 -5.30 -6.14
C LEU A 53 6.36 -4.32 -7.19
N TYR A 54 5.54 -3.82 -8.14
CA TYR A 54 5.99 -2.78 -9.08
C TYR A 54 6.27 -1.45 -8.38
N VAL A 55 5.69 -1.21 -7.21
CA VAL A 55 6.01 -0.03 -6.39
C VAL A 55 7.49 0.00 -6.04
N ARG A 56 8.09 -1.15 -5.72
CA ARG A 56 9.52 -1.25 -5.41
C ARG A 56 10.40 -0.89 -6.61
N SER A 57 10.02 -1.36 -7.80
CA SER A 57 10.72 -1.00 -9.04
C SER A 57 10.56 0.49 -9.36
N ALA A 58 9.37 1.05 -9.17
CA ALA A 58 9.10 2.47 -9.37
C ALA A 58 9.90 3.34 -8.38
N VAL A 59 9.99 2.94 -7.11
CA VAL A 59 10.83 3.61 -6.11
C VAL A 59 12.30 3.56 -6.52
N TRP A 60 12.80 2.39 -6.93
CA TRP A 60 14.18 2.29 -7.43
C TRP A 60 14.44 3.20 -8.63
N GLN A 61 13.51 3.24 -9.59
CA GLN A 61 13.62 4.13 -10.75
C GLN A 61 13.59 5.61 -10.33
N ALA A 62 12.69 5.99 -9.43
CA ALA A 62 12.59 7.35 -8.91
C ALA A 62 13.85 7.79 -8.13
N GLN A 63 14.53 6.87 -7.45
CA GLN A 63 15.84 7.15 -6.83
C GLN A 63 16.92 7.39 -7.89
N ASN A 64 16.93 6.58 -8.96
CA ASN A 64 17.89 6.72 -10.04
C ASN A 64 17.68 7.99 -10.89
N THR A 65 16.44 8.41 -11.07
CA THR A 65 16.10 9.62 -11.85
C THR A 65 16.07 10.90 -11.00
N GLY A 66 16.33 10.80 -9.69
CA GLY A 66 16.38 11.93 -8.78
C GLY A 66 15.02 12.48 -8.32
N LEU A 67 13.92 11.76 -8.59
CA LEU A 67 12.60 12.09 -8.03
C LEU A 67 12.55 11.80 -6.52
N LEU A 68 13.24 10.76 -6.07
CA LEU A 68 13.49 10.45 -4.66
C LEU A 68 14.98 10.61 -4.34
N PRO A 69 15.34 10.86 -3.07
CA PRO A 69 16.73 10.83 -2.64
C PRO A 69 17.40 9.50 -3.00
N PRO A 70 18.68 9.51 -3.40
CA PRO A 70 19.39 8.31 -3.77
C PRO A 70 19.51 7.35 -2.59
N ARG A 71 19.54 6.05 -2.88
CA ARG A 71 19.74 5.02 -1.86
C ARG A 71 21.15 5.15 -1.26
N PRO A 72 21.32 5.08 0.07
CA PRO A 72 22.64 5.07 0.66
C PRO A 72 23.46 3.88 0.15
N ALA A 73 24.72 4.14 -0.22
CA ALA A 73 25.64 3.14 -0.80
C ALA A 73 25.90 1.95 0.15
N ARG A 74 25.76 2.15 1.45
CA ARG A 74 25.77 1.09 2.46
C ARG A 74 24.51 1.25 3.31
N ARG A 75 23.65 0.23 3.34
CA ARG A 75 22.67 0.10 4.44
C ARG A 75 23.48 -0.14 5.70
N ALA A 76 23.82 0.91 6.42
CA ALA A 76 24.34 0.74 7.77
C ALA A 76 23.33 -0.16 8.52
N LYS A 77 23.82 -1.06 9.39
CA LYS A 77 22.96 -1.67 10.41
C LYS A 77 22.55 -0.54 11.34
N GLU A 78 21.57 0.24 10.93
CA GLU A 78 21.12 1.39 11.68
C GLU A 78 20.32 0.86 12.87
N LEU A 79 20.96 0.91 14.04
CA LEU A 79 20.39 0.48 15.33
C LEU A 79 19.02 1.15 15.61
N PHE A 80 18.71 2.26 14.93
CA PHE A 80 17.49 3.04 15.10
C PHE A 80 16.61 3.11 13.83
N ALA A 81 16.74 2.15 12.91
CA ALA A 81 15.91 2.12 11.69
C ALA A 81 14.41 2.03 12.00
N TYR A 82 14.01 1.11 12.89
CA TYR A 82 12.60 0.93 13.25
C TYR A 82 12.00 2.18 13.92
N GLN A 83 12.74 2.82 14.84
CA GLN A 83 12.28 4.02 15.53
C GLN A 83 12.06 5.18 14.54
N ARG A 84 13.00 5.42 13.61
CA ARG A 84 12.84 6.47 12.60
C ARG A 84 11.64 6.22 11.70
N ILE A 85 11.46 4.99 11.21
CA ILE A 85 10.30 4.63 10.39
C ILE A 85 8.99 4.83 11.16
N THR A 86 8.95 4.44 12.44
CA THR A 86 7.79 4.67 13.31
C THR A 86 7.49 6.16 13.51
N VAL A 87 8.53 6.98 13.67
CA VAL A 87 8.40 8.45 13.73
C VAL A 87 7.85 9.00 12.43
N ASP A 88 8.36 8.57 11.27
CA ASP A 88 7.87 9.03 9.97
C ASP A 88 6.42 8.63 9.73
N LEU A 89 6.02 7.41 10.11
CA LEU A 89 4.62 6.96 10.03
C LEU A 89 3.68 7.76 10.94
N ARG A 90 4.14 8.16 12.14
CA ARG A 90 3.36 9.02 13.05
C ARG A 90 3.25 10.44 12.51
N LYS A 91 4.35 11.02 12.02
CA LYS A 91 4.37 12.33 11.36
C LYS A 91 3.43 12.38 10.17
N LEU A 92 3.31 11.29 9.41
CA LEU A 92 2.33 11.19 8.33
C LEU A 92 0.92 11.41 8.89
N GLY A 93 0.55 10.71 9.96
CA GLY A 93 -0.77 10.84 10.59
C GLY A 93 -1.06 12.25 11.09
N GLU A 94 -0.05 12.93 11.64
CA GLU A 94 -0.15 14.34 12.04
C GLU A 94 -0.34 15.26 10.82
N ALA A 95 0.39 15.00 9.73
CA ALA A 95 0.35 15.80 8.50
C ALA A 95 -0.95 15.67 7.71
N LEU A 96 -1.74 14.60 7.92
CA LEU A 96 -3.10 14.47 7.34
C LEU A 96 -4.07 15.54 7.87
N GLY A 97 -3.72 16.17 9.00
CA GLY A 97 -4.52 17.23 9.61
C GLY A 97 -5.83 16.73 10.20
N PRO A 98 -6.83 17.63 10.35
CA PRO A 98 -8.12 17.29 10.92
C PRO A 98 -8.85 16.21 10.13
N ALA A 99 -9.38 15.22 10.84
CA ALA A 99 -10.23 14.18 10.29
C ALA A 99 -11.69 14.66 10.24
N ALA A 100 -12.13 15.15 9.09
CA ALA A 100 -13.51 15.63 8.91
C ALA A 100 -14.55 14.51 8.95
N GLU A 101 -14.17 13.27 8.61
CA GLU A 101 -15.08 12.12 8.54
C GLU A 101 -14.87 11.18 9.73
N SER A 102 -15.88 11.00 10.58
CA SER A 102 -15.77 10.29 11.86
C SER A 102 -15.59 8.75 11.76
N SER A 103 -15.33 8.19 10.57
CA SER A 103 -15.22 6.73 10.37
C SER A 103 -14.20 6.29 9.31
N LEU A 104 -13.31 7.19 8.89
CA LEU A 104 -12.32 6.83 7.88
C LEU A 104 -11.21 5.99 8.52
N GLY A 105 -11.01 4.79 7.99
CA GLY A 105 -9.90 3.89 8.31
C GLY A 105 -9.14 3.52 7.04
N PHE A 106 -7.81 3.54 7.11
CA PHE A 106 -6.95 3.00 6.08
C PHE A 106 -5.65 2.45 6.66
N THR A 107 -5.00 1.55 5.94
CA THR A 107 -3.75 0.92 6.39
C THR A 107 -2.65 1.16 5.37
N VAL A 108 -1.47 1.55 5.85
CA VAL A 108 -0.25 1.66 5.06
C VAL A 108 0.62 0.44 5.31
N VAL A 109 1.16 -0.16 4.25
CA VAL A 109 2.20 -1.17 4.32
C VAL A 109 3.45 -0.71 3.59
N LEU A 110 4.59 -0.83 4.27
CA LEU A 110 5.90 -0.51 3.73
C LEU A 110 6.55 -1.78 3.18
N LEU A 111 6.73 -1.92 1.87
CA LEU A 111 7.24 -3.14 1.23
C LEU A 111 8.70 -3.45 1.59
N ASP A 112 9.48 -2.44 1.94
CA ASP A 112 10.88 -2.56 2.34
C ASP A 112 11.07 -3.21 3.72
N THR A 113 10.04 -3.16 4.57
CA THR A 113 10.07 -3.65 5.95
C THR A 113 8.90 -4.57 6.31
N MET A 114 7.91 -4.71 5.42
CA MET A 114 6.63 -5.36 5.70
C MET A 114 5.94 -4.83 6.97
N LEU A 115 6.15 -3.55 7.29
CA LEU A 115 5.55 -2.91 8.45
C LEU A 115 4.17 -2.36 8.07
N TRP A 116 3.13 -2.83 8.76
CA TRP A 116 1.76 -2.37 8.60
C TRP A 116 1.43 -1.30 9.65
N THR A 117 0.75 -0.25 9.22
CA THR A 117 0.32 0.85 10.09
C THR A 117 -1.12 1.22 9.78
N HIS A 118 -1.98 1.18 10.77
CA HIS A 118 -3.38 1.54 10.64
C HIS A 118 -3.61 2.99 11.09
N TYR A 119 -4.35 3.73 10.28
CA TYR A 119 -4.79 5.10 10.51
C TYR A 119 -6.30 5.09 10.63
N ALA A 120 -6.84 5.63 11.73
CA ALA A 120 -8.27 5.79 11.91
C ALA A 120 -8.61 7.12 12.54
N THR A 121 -9.74 7.67 12.14
CA THR A 121 -10.24 8.92 12.71
C THR A 121 -10.68 8.71 14.16
N ALA A 122 -10.09 9.48 15.07
CA ALA A 122 -10.41 9.53 16.49
C ALA A 122 -10.21 10.97 17.00
N ASP A 123 -11.19 11.51 17.71
CA ASP A 123 -11.14 12.86 18.30
C ASP A 123 -10.76 13.96 17.30
N GLY A 124 -11.33 13.90 16.09
CA GLY A 124 -11.08 14.87 15.02
C GLY A 124 -9.68 14.82 14.41
N ARG A 125 -8.87 13.79 14.71
CA ARG A 125 -7.53 13.56 14.16
C ARG A 125 -7.37 12.11 13.71
N PHE A 126 -6.25 11.77 13.10
CA PHE A 126 -5.90 10.38 12.80
C PHE A 126 -5.09 9.76 13.95
N ALA A 127 -5.68 8.79 14.64
CA ALA A 127 -4.97 7.88 15.51
C ALA A 127 -4.12 6.91 14.66
N VAL A 128 -2.87 6.70 15.07
CA VAL A 128 -1.89 5.88 14.35
C VAL A 128 -1.51 4.67 15.18
N SER A 129 -1.78 3.47 14.67
CA SER A 129 -1.35 2.20 15.25
C SER A 129 -0.30 1.58 14.34
N VAL A 130 0.98 1.77 14.69
CA VAL A 130 2.12 1.18 13.98
C VAL A 130 2.28 -0.27 14.42
N HIS A 131 2.68 -1.13 13.48
CA HIS A 131 2.93 -2.56 13.71
C HIS A 131 1.66 -3.36 14.03
N VAL A 132 0.61 -3.13 13.24
CA VAL A 132 -0.59 -3.99 13.24
C VAL A 132 -0.35 -5.24 12.38
N ASP A 133 -1.21 -6.25 12.50
CA ASP A 133 -1.08 -7.50 11.72
C ASP A 133 -1.42 -7.34 10.22
N GLY A 134 -2.18 -6.30 9.89
CA GLY A 134 -2.70 -6.06 8.56
C GLY A 134 -3.85 -5.05 8.57
N PRO A 135 -4.55 -4.90 7.43
CA PRO A 135 -5.67 -3.98 7.33
C PRO A 135 -6.91 -4.51 8.06
N LYS A 136 -7.74 -3.60 8.59
CA LYS A 136 -9.07 -3.99 9.06
C LYS A 136 -9.98 -4.26 7.87
N LYS A 137 -11.05 -5.02 8.12
CA LYS A 137 -12.03 -5.35 7.08
C LYS A 137 -12.67 -4.07 6.53
N GLY A 138 -12.56 -3.89 5.21
CA GLY A 138 -13.14 -2.73 4.52
C GLY A 138 -12.23 -1.50 4.49
N ASP A 139 -11.03 -1.55 5.07
CA ASP A 139 -10.07 -0.47 4.92
C ASP A 139 -9.58 -0.32 3.47
N ALA A 140 -9.21 0.90 3.11
CA ALA A 140 -8.29 1.09 2.01
C ALA A 140 -6.87 0.67 2.42
N VAL A 141 -6.12 0.07 1.50
CA VAL A 141 -4.73 -0.34 1.72
C VAL A 141 -3.81 0.47 0.82
N LEU A 142 -2.89 1.21 1.43
CA LEU A 142 -1.84 1.95 0.76
C LEU A 142 -0.55 1.12 0.77
N VAL A 143 -0.05 0.75 -0.40
CA VAL A 143 1.23 0.05 -0.55
C VAL A 143 2.30 1.04 -1.00
N THR A 144 3.39 1.15 -0.23
CA THR A 144 4.52 2.06 -0.55
C THR A 144 5.84 1.62 0.12
N GLU A 145 6.87 2.47 0.15
CA GLU A 145 8.15 2.26 0.85
C GLU A 145 8.50 3.43 1.79
N SER A 146 9.38 3.21 2.76
CA SER A 146 9.71 4.20 3.81
C SER A 146 10.23 5.52 3.24
N GLU A 147 11.02 5.46 2.16
CA GLU A 147 11.57 6.64 1.46
C GLU A 147 10.46 7.55 0.89
N VAL A 148 9.36 6.96 0.45
CA VAL A 148 8.21 7.71 -0.09
C VAL A 148 7.48 8.43 1.03
N ILE A 149 7.24 7.76 2.16
CA ILE A 149 6.63 8.38 3.36
C ILE A 149 7.48 9.57 3.83
N ARG A 150 8.81 9.41 3.88
CA ARG A 150 9.72 10.51 4.22
C ARG A 150 9.61 11.68 3.24
N ALA A 151 9.56 11.41 1.93
CA ALA A 151 9.44 12.45 0.92
C ALA A 151 8.08 13.19 0.98
N LEU A 152 6.99 12.47 1.28
CA LEU A 152 5.66 13.03 1.50
C LEU A 152 5.65 13.93 2.75
N ASN A 153 6.16 13.44 3.89
CA ASN A 153 6.24 14.21 5.13
C ASN A 153 7.10 15.48 4.98
N ALA A 154 8.15 15.41 4.17
CA ALA A 154 9.02 16.54 3.89
C ALA A 154 8.44 17.54 2.87
N GLY A 155 7.22 17.32 2.35
CA GLY A 155 6.63 18.14 1.28
C GLY A 155 7.38 18.08 -0.06
N ALA A 156 8.43 17.27 -0.14
CA ALA A 156 9.31 17.15 -1.30
C ALA A 156 8.66 16.35 -2.45
N LEU A 157 7.60 15.60 -2.15
CA LEU A 157 6.80 14.81 -3.07
C LEU A 157 5.34 15.02 -2.71
N SER A 158 4.47 15.35 -3.67
CA SER A 158 3.02 15.34 -3.42
C SER A 158 2.44 13.95 -3.59
N PHE A 159 1.31 13.68 -2.94
CA PHE A 159 0.62 12.40 -3.08
C PHE A 159 0.23 12.08 -4.54
N ASP A 160 -0.29 13.06 -5.28
CA ASP A 160 -0.69 12.85 -6.68
C ASP A 160 0.49 12.50 -7.59
N VAL A 161 1.65 13.11 -7.36
CA VAL A 161 2.88 12.76 -8.09
C VAL A 161 3.33 11.35 -7.69
N ALA A 162 3.27 11.01 -6.41
CA ALA A 162 3.63 9.68 -5.92
C ALA A 162 2.75 8.58 -6.52
N GLU A 163 1.43 8.79 -6.59
CA GLU A 163 0.48 7.85 -7.18
C GLU A 163 0.67 7.74 -8.70
N THR A 164 0.81 8.88 -9.41
CA THR A 164 1.04 8.91 -10.87
C THR A 164 2.34 8.23 -11.26
N ALA A 165 3.41 8.42 -10.50
CA ALA A 165 4.70 7.77 -10.71
C ALA A 165 4.74 6.30 -10.23
N GLY A 166 3.65 5.76 -9.69
CA GLY A 166 3.57 4.38 -9.22
C GLY A 166 4.32 4.11 -7.91
N LEU A 167 4.76 5.14 -7.19
CA LEU A 167 5.44 5.06 -5.88
C LEU A 167 4.48 4.69 -4.75
N VAL A 168 3.18 4.84 -5.01
CA VAL A 168 2.09 4.53 -4.11
C VAL A 168 1.00 3.84 -4.90
N ARG A 169 0.37 2.81 -4.31
CA ARG A 169 -0.84 2.20 -4.88
C ARG A 169 -1.88 1.97 -3.80
N VAL A 170 -3.13 2.32 -4.10
CA VAL A 170 -4.27 2.20 -3.18
C VAL A 170 -5.16 1.03 -3.61
N TYR A 171 -5.58 0.19 -2.67
CA TYR A 171 -6.47 -0.96 -2.86
C TYR A 171 -7.62 -0.92 -1.87
N GLY A 172 -8.60 -1.82 -2.04
CA GLY A 172 -9.80 -1.93 -1.21
C GLY A 172 -11.06 -1.44 -1.92
N PRO A 173 -12.18 -1.26 -1.20
CA PRO A 173 -13.44 -0.75 -1.76
C PRO A 173 -13.25 0.63 -2.40
N ALA A 174 -13.90 0.88 -3.55
CA ALA A 174 -13.66 2.07 -4.37
C ALA A 174 -13.95 3.39 -3.62
N ASP A 175 -15.01 3.42 -2.82
CA ASP A 175 -15.37 4.55 -1.96
C ASP A 175 -14.30 4.82 -0.89
N LYS A 176 -13.75 3.77 -0.28
CA LYS A 176 -12.69 3.85 0.73
C LYS A 176 -11.38 4.32 0.12
N GLN A 177 -11.04 3.84 -1.08
CA GLN A 177 -9.87 4.34 -1.80
C GLN A 177 -10.02 5.84 -2.12
N ALA A 178 -11.19 6.27 -2.61
CA ALA A 178 -11.43 7.67 -2.95
C ALA A 178 -11.29 8.59 -1.73
N ARG A 179 -11.85 8.18 -0.57
CA ARG A 179 -11.73 8.90 0.70
C ARG A 179 -10.28 8.94 1.19
N ALA A 180 -9.56 7.83 1.15
CA ALA A 180 -8.14 7.79 1.52
C ALA A 180 -7.31 8.74 0.64
N ARG A 181 -7.51 8.72 -0.68
CA ARG A 181 -6.84 9.66 -1.61
C ARG A 181 -7.16 11.11 -1.28
N ALA A 182 -8.42 11.43 -0.99
CA ALA A 182 -8.83 12.80 -0.66
C ALA A 182 -8.06 13.35 0.54
N VAL A 183 -7.90 12.54 1.60
CA VAL A 183 -7.12 12.95 2.78
C VAL A 183 -5.63 13.01 2.47
N LEU A 184 -5.08 12.02 1.77
CA LEU A 184 -3.64 11.99 1.44
C LEU A 184 -3.21 13.16 0.53
N ARG A 185 -4.12 13.74 -0.25
CA ARG A 185 -3.87 14.96 -1.04
C ARG A 185 -3.71 16.22 -0.20
N ASN A 186 -4.17 16.22 1.05
CA ASN A 186 -4.01 17.36 1.96
C ASN A 186 -2.62 17.43 2.58
N LEU A 187 -1.76 16.43 2.34
CA LEU A 187 -0.39 16.45 2.84
C LEU A 187 0.34 17.71 2.34
N PRO A 188 1.21 18.30 3.19
CA PRO A 188 1.92 19.51 2.84
C PRO A 188 2.79 19.30 1.60
N VAL A 189 2.92 20.34 0.80
CA VAL A 189 3.74 20.35 -0.41
C VAL A 189 4.61 21.61 -0.40
N ASP A 190 5.93 21.41 -0.50
CA ASP A 190 6.89 22.49 -0.57
C ASP A 190 6.94 23.07 -2.00
N ALA A 191 6.29 24.20 -2.22
CA ALA A 191 6.21 24.86 -3.53
C ALA A 191 7.59 25.17 -4.15
N HIS A 192 8.59 25.50 -3.32
CA HIS A 192 9.96 25.77 -3.75
C HIS A 192 10.68 24.51 -4.25
N ALA A 193 10.42 23.35 -3.62
CA ALA A 193 10.99 22.07 -4.03
C ALA A 193 10.41 21.58 -5.38
N GLN A 194 9.14 21.89 -5.65
CA GLN A 194 8.49 21.57 -6.93
C GLN A 194 8.94 22.47 -8.08
N SER A 195 9.07 23.78 -7.84
CA SER A 195 9.54 24.74 -8.86
C SER A 195 10.96 24.43 -9.33
N SER A 196 11.86 24.13 -8.38
CA SER A 196 13.26 23.77 -8.68
C SER A 196 13.39 22.47 -9.48
N ARG A 197 12.45 21.53 -9.33
CA ARG A 197 12.41 20.28 -10.11
C ARG A 197 11.83 20.48 -11.51
N ARG A 198 10.77 21.30 -11.65
CA ARG A 198 10.24 21.68 -12.98
C ARG A 198 11.31 22.36 -13.83
N ALA A 199 12.11 23.25 -13.23
CA ALA A 199 13.21 23.93 -13.93
C ALA A 199 14.32 22.96 -14.38
N LYS A 200 14.63 21.92 -13.59
CA LYS A 200 15.60 20.88 -13.97
C LYS A 200 15.08 19.93 -15.05
N GLY A 201 13.79 19.60 -15.05
CA GLY A 201 13.17 18.71 -16.05
C GLY A 201 12.95 19.35 -17.43
N ALA A 202 12.95 20.68 -17.53
CA ALA A 202 12.82 21.40 -18.81
C ALA A 202 14.16 21.64 -19.53
N SER A 203 15.29 21.27 -18.91
CA SER A 203 16.64 21.53 -19.41
C SER A 203 17.37 20.26 -19.90
N GLY A 204 16.65 19.14 -20.05
CA GLY A 204 17.22 17.82 -20.38
C GLY A 204 16.55 17.17 -21.58
#